data_AF-A0A961V0N2-F1
#
_entry.id   AF-A0A961V0N2-F1
#
_cell.length_a   1.000
_cell.length_b   1.000
_cell.length_c   1.000
_cell.angle_alpha   90.00
_cell.angle_beta   90.00
_cell.angle_gamma   90.00
#
_symmetry.space_group_name_H-M   'P 1'
#
loop_
_entity.id
_entity.type
_entity.pdbx_description
1 polymer ?
#
loop_
_entity_poly.entity_id
_entity_poly.type
_entity_poly.pdbx_seq_one_letter_code
_entity_poly.pdbx_strand_id
1 'polypeptide(L)'
;MADYSADSNALPGSITGTSGIDTFTVTVVSSAAFDLSSITFTDWTAGQDVIIVDGAGFATSIDVTGSSQDETIYGGDAADTIDGGAGDDIIDGGAGADIIDGGLGNDTITYDSLDTTIAGGGDTDTLVVNGTATIDLSASDQSGGLDNA
;
A
#
# COMPACT_ATOMS: atom_id res chain seq x y z
N MET A 1 12.47 10.11 -16.47
CA MET A 1 12.05 11.04 -15.44
C MET A 1 11.01 12.00 -15.97
N ALA A 2 9.80 11.47 -16.05
CA ALA A 2 8.57 12.20 -15.89
C ALA A 2 8.12 12.01 -14.43
N ASP A 3 7.89 13.12 -13.75
CA ASP A 3 7.38 13.12 -12.38
C ASP A 3 5.95 13.67 -12.40
N TYR A 4 5.04 12.93 -11.80
CA TYR A 4 3.61 13.25 -11.75
C TYR A 4 3.18 13.45 -10.30
N SER A 5 2.24 14.37 -10.09
CA SER A 5 1.59 14.55 -8.81
C SER A 5 0.10 14.78 -9.01
N ALA A 6 -0.70 14.14 -8.17
CA ALA A 6 -2.14 14.32 -8.09
C ALA A 6 -2.55 14.39 -6.62
N ASP A 7 -3.75 14.92 -6.39
CA ASP A 7 -4.42 14.74 -5.11
C ASP A 7 -5.41 13.56 -5.19
N SER A 8 -5.77 12.98 -4.05
CA SER A 8 -6.66 11.81 -3.98
C SER A 8 -8.07 12.04 -4.55
N ASN A 9 -8.49 13.28 -4.83
CA ASN A 9 -9.79 13.58 -5.45
C ASN A 9 -9.70 13.74 -6.98
N ALA A 10 -8.50 13.80 -7.54
CA ALA A 10 -8.26 14.16 -8.93
C ALA A 10 -7.23 13.24 -9.59
N LEU A 11 -7.40 11.93 -9.43
CA LEU A 11 -6.56 10.94 -10.09
C LEU A 11 -6.69 11.03 -11.64
N PRO A 12 -5.59 10.98 -12.39
CA PRO A 12 -5.61 10.96 -13.84
C PRO A 12 -6.07 9.58 -14.35
N GLY A 13 -6.76 9.53 -15.50
CA GLY A 13 -7.12 8.25 -16.11
C GLY A 13 -5.93 7.50 -16.74
N SER A 14 -4.82 8.18 -17.01
CA SER A 14 -3.62 7.57 -17.58
C SER A 14 -2.37 8.38 -17.28
N ILE A 15 -1.24 7.69 -17.12
CA ILE A 15 0.10 8.26 -16.95
C ILE A 15 1.04 7.58 -17.95
N THR A 16 1.91 8.36 -18.59
CA THR A 16 2.91 7.83 -19.54
C THR A 16 4.30 8.16 -19.04
N GLY A 17 5.09 7.12 -18.76
CA GLY A 17 6.47 7.23 -18.34
C GLY A 17 7.42 7.55 -19.50
N THR A 18 8.70 7.38 -19.21
CA THR A 18 9.85 7.56 -20.09
C THR A 18 10.78 6.36 -19.92
N SER A 19 11.89 6.31 -20.68
CA SER A 19 12.84 5.20 -20.57
C SER A 19 13.73 5.21 -19.31
N GLY A 20 13.50 6.13 -18.37
CA GLY A 20 14.26 6.21 -17.12
C GLY A 20 13.29 6.20 -15.95
N ILE A 21 13.82 6.08 -14.72
CA ILE A 21 12.99 6.05 -13.51
C ILE A 21 12.04 7.24 -13.48
N ASP A 22 10.77 6.95 -13.24
CA ASP A 22 9.68 7.89 -13.13
C ASP A 22 9.02 7.77 -11.76
N THR A 23 8.32 8.82 -11.34
CA THR A 23 7.64 8.85 -10.04
C THR A 23 6.26 9.45 -10.17
N PHE A 24 5.27 8.83 -9.51
CA PHE A 24 3.93 9.38 -9.36
C PHE A 24 3.59 9.49 -7.89
N THR A 25 3.26 10.70 -7.42
CA THR A 25 2.88 10.94 -6.02
C THR A 25 1.42 11.35 -5.92
N VAL A 26 0.65 10.60 -5.14
CA VAL A 26 -0.71 10.92 -4.72
C VAL A 26 -0.66 11.51 -3.32
N THR A 27 -1.01 12.78 -3.17
CA THR A 27 -1.18 13.41 -1.85
C THR A 27 -2.63 13.21 -1.39
N VAL A 28 -2.83 12.67 -0.20
CA VAL A 28 -4.17 12.52 0.38
C VAL A 28 -4.63 13.86 0.94
N VAL A 29 -5.75 14.39 0.41
CA VAL A 29 -6.26 15.73 0.77
C VAL A 29 -7.66 15.74 1.36
N SER A 30 -8.36 14.61 1.37
CA SER A 30 -9.67 14.45 1.98
C SER A 30 -10.01 12.98 2.23
N SER A 31 -10.95 12.72 3.15
CA SER A 31 -11.49 11.39 3.40
C SER A 31 -12.27 10.91 2.18
N ALA A 32 -11.65 10.08 1.36
CA ALA A 32 -12.28 9.44 0.22
C ALA A 32 -11.53 8.17 -0.11
N ALA A 33 -12.29 7.12 -0.42
CA ALA A 33 -11.75 5.99 -1.14
C ALA A 33 -11.17 6.46 -2.47
N PHE A 34 -9.95 6.06 -2.79
CA PHE A 34 -9.36 6.29 -4.11
C PHE A 34 -8.71 5.01 -4.65
N ASP A 35 -8.78 4.87 -5.97
CA ASP A 35 -8.55 3.62 -6.68
C ASP A 35 -7.54 3.84 -7.82
N LEU A 36 -6.31 3.37 -7.58
CA LEU A 36 -5.20 3.45 -8.52
C LEU A 36 -5.30 2.38 -9.62
N SER A 37 -6.05 1.28 -9.40
CA SER A 37 -6.29 0.24 -10.42
C SER A 37 -7.01 0.79 -11.66
N SER A 38 -7.68 1.95 -11.52
CA SER A 38 -8.34 2.66 -12.61
C SER A 38 -7.38 3.45 -13.52
N ILE A 39 -6.13 3.66 -13.12
CA ILE A 39 -5.13 4.43 -13.85
C ILE A 39 -4.41 3.54 -14.85
N THR A 40 -4.35 3.95 -16.11
CA THR A 40 -3.51 3.27 -17.11
C THR A 40 -2.08 3.80 -17.08
N PHE A 41 -1.14 2.98 -16.61
CA PHE A 41 0.30 3.27 -16.66
C PHE A 41 0.93 2.74 -17.95
N THR A 42 1.51 3.62 -18.77
CA THR A 42 2.18 3.28 -20.04
C THR A 42 3.66 3.56 -19.98
N ASP A 43 4.50 2.62 -20.40
CA ASP A 43 5.97 2.71 -20.31
C ASP A 43 6.49 2.81 -18.86
N TRP A 44 5.78 2.16 -17.91
CA TRP A 44 6.24 1.98 -16.53
C TRP A 44 6.86 0.59 -16.37
N THR A 45 8.04 0.54 -15.76
CA THR A 45 8.81 -0.67 -15.50
C THR A 45 8.72 -1.01 -14.02
N ALA A 46 8.06 -2.13 -13.72
CA ALA A 46 8.04 -2.71 -12.37
C ALA A 46 9.46 -2.86 -11.80
N GLY A 47 9.60 -2.60 -10.51
CA GLY A 47 10.85 -2.61 -9.76
C GLY A 47 11.80 -1.44 -10.02
N GLN A 48 11.42 -0.48 -10.88
CA GLN A 48 12.22 0.72 -11.15
C GLN A 48 11.45 2.01 -10.96
N ASP A 49 10.24 2.08 -11.51
CA ASP A 49 9.37 3.25 -11.35
C ASP A 49 8.62 3.17 -10.02
N VAL A 50 8.29 4.33 -9.47
CA VAL A 50 7.77 4.43 -8.09
C VAL A 50 6.43 5.15 -8.09
N ILE A 51 5.43 4.51 -7.50
CA ILE A 51 4.18 5.18 -7.15
C ILE A 51 4.16 5.38 -5.63
N ILE A 52 3.82 6.58 -5.18
CA ILE A 52 3.79 6.94 -3.77
C ILE A 52 2.39 7.43 -3.43
N VAL A 53 1.75 6.76 -2.48
CA VAL A 53 0.56 7.25 -1.80
C VAL A 53 1.00 7.86 -0.48
N ASP A 54 0.89 9.19 -0.36
CA ASP A 54 1.30 9.96 0.82
C ASP A 54 0.07 10.37 1.64
N GLY A 55 -0.33 9.50 2.56
CA GLY A 55 -1.35 9.78 3.58
C GLY A 55 -0.78 10.24 4.92
N ALA A 56 0.55 10.36 5.08
CA ALA A 56 1.17 10.55 6.37
C ALA A 56 0.65 11.81 7.09
N GLY A 57 0.22 11.67 8.35
CA GLY A 57 -0.35 12.76 9.15
C GLY A 57 -1.79 13.14 8.78
N PHE A 58 -2.45 12.35 7.92
CA PHE A 58 -3.85 12.54 7.60
C PHE A 58 -4.73 11.93 8.70
N ALA A 59 -5.48 12.79 9.39
CA ALA A 59 -6.16 12.44 10.64
C ALA A 59 -7.53 11.74 10.47
N THR A 60 -7.88 11.33 9.26
CA THR A 60 -9.15 10.65 8.96
C THR A 60 -8.90 9.43 8.10
N SER A 61 -9.77 8.44 8.25
CA SER A 61 -9.69 7.16 7.53
C SER A 61 -9.48 7.35 6.03
N ILE A 62 -8.54 6.58 5.50
CA ILE A 62 -8.15 6.44 4.10
C ILE A 62 -8.55 5.04 3.65
N ASP A 63 -9.25 4.96 2.53
CA ASP A 63 -9.51 3.69 1.85
C ASP A 63 -8.71 3.69 0.52
N VAL A 64 -7.66 2.87 0.43
CA VAL A 64 -6.80 2.78 -0.74
C VAL A 64 -7.04 1.47 -1.46
N THR A 65 -7.22 1.54 -2.78
CA THR A 65 -7.06 0.39 -3.68
C THR A 65 -5.88 0.69 -4.60
N GLY A 66 -4.81 -0.08 -4.49
CA GLY A 66 -3.59 0.02 -5.29
C GLY A 66 -3.81 -0.43 -6.73
N SER A 67 -2.72 -0.50 -7.50
CA SER A 67 -2.77 -0.73 -8.94
C SER A 67 -2.25 -2.12 -9.31
N SER A 68 -1.57 -2.23 -10.45
CA SER A 68 -0.87 -3.45 -10.87
C SER A 68 0.64 -3.22 -10.98
N GLN A 69 1.10 -2.14 -10.35
CA GLN A 69 2.47 -1.64 -10.35
C GLN A 69 2.94 -1.61 -8.92
N ASP A 70 4.25 -1.54 -8.71
CA ASP A 70 4.79 -1.46 -7.36
C ASP A 70 4.46 -0.08 -6.73
N GLU A 71 3.78 -0.12 -5.59
CA GLU A 71 3.40 1.04 -4.82
C GLU A 71 4.16 1.15 -3.48
N THR A 72 4.43 2.38 -3.06
CA THR A 72 4.71 2.70 -1.66
C THR A 72 3.51 3.41 -1.06
N ILE A 73 2.81 2.74 -0.15
CA ILE A 73 1.57 3.21 0.45
C ILE A 73 1.82 3.58 1.90
N TYR A 74 1.64 4.86 2.22
CA TYR A 74 1.50 5.35 3.58
C TYR A 74 0.03 5.68 3.82
N GLY A 75 -0.59 4.99 4.79
CA GLY A 75 -1.88 5.35 5.37
C GLY A 75 -1.76 6.67 6.15
N GLY A 76 -2.39 6.78 7.30
CA GLY A 76 -2.50 8.02 8.05
C GLY A 76 -2.41 7.84 9.56
N ASP A 77 -3.09 8.73 10.29
CA ASP A 77 -3.17 8.71 11.75
C ASP A 77 -4.52 8.12 12.24
N ALA A 78 -5.34 7.58 11.34
CA ALA A 78 -6.67 7.04 11.61
C ALA A 78 -6.74 5.57 11.21
N ALA A 79 -7.88 4.91 11.49
CA ALA A 79 -8.11 3.53 11.04
C ALA A 79 -8.36 3.50 9.52
N ASP A 80 -7.43 2.92 8.79
CA ASP A 80 -7.39 2.89 7.32
C ASP A 80 -7.68 1.49 6.77
N THR A 81 -8.18 1.45 5.52
CA THR A 81 -8.31 0.21 4.74
C THR A 81 -7.38 0.30 3.55
N ILE A 82 -6.43 -0.63 3.44
CA ILE A 82 -5.43 -0.63 2.38
C ILE A 82 -5.46 -1.98 1.67
N ASP A 83 -5.70 -1.94 0.36
CA ASP A 83 -5.49 -3.03 -0.59
C ASP A 83 -4.35 -2.62 -1.51
N GLY A 84 -3.21 -3.30 -1.46
CA GLY A 84 -2.02 -3.04 -2.30
C GLY A 84 -2.27 -3.33 -3.78
N GLY A 85 -3.20 -4.23 -4.10
CA GLY A 85 -3.50 -4.59 -5.47
C GLY A 85 -2.52 -5.64 -5.99
N ALA A 86 -1.75 -5.31 -7.04
CA ALA A 86 -0.71 -6.20 -7.54
C ALA A 86 0.57 -5.41 -7.79
N GLY A 87 1.72 -6.06 -7.72
CA GLY A 87 3.01 -5.40 -7.69
C GLY A 87 3.77 -5.84 -6.44
N ASP A 88 5.07 -5.55 -6.37
CA ASP A 88 5.82 -5.76 -5.13
C ASP A 88 5.70 -4.49 -4.26
N ASP A 89 4.73 -4.45 -3.35
CA ASP A 89 4.35 -3.23 -2.63
C ASP A 89 5.10 -3.01 -1.31
N ILE A 90 5.20 -1.75 -0.90
CA ILE A 90 5.66 -1.35 0.44
C ILE A 90 4.52 -0.63 1.15
N ILE A 91 3.98 -1.23 2.21
CA ILE A 91 2.79 -0.73 2.89
C ILE A 91 3.08 -0.42 4.36
N ASP A 92 2.69 0.78 4.79
CA ASP A 92 2.67 1.21 6.20
C ASP A 92 1.31 1.85 6.48
N GLY A 93 0.49 1.19 7.31
CA GLY A 93 -0.82 1.69 7.72
C GLY A 93 -0.74 3.00 8.52
N GLY A 94 0.40 3.25 9.17
CA GLY A 94 0.59 4.39 10.04
C GLY A 94 0.07 4.13 11.44
N ALA A 95 -0.57 5.13 12.05
CA ALA A 95 -1.18 4.98 13.36
C ALA A 95 -2.68 4.77 13.18
N GLY A 96 -3.26 3.79 13.85
CA GLY A 96 -4.65 3.48 13.58
C GLY A 96 -4.93 2.03 13.87
N ALA A 97 -6.18 1.62 13.73
CA ALA A 97 -6.52 0.22 13.76
C ALA A 97 -6.80 -0.20 12.31
N ASP A 98 -5.73 -0.55 11.60
CA ASP A 98 -5.76 -0.65 10.14
C ASP A 98 -6.13 -2.05 9.66
N ILE A 99 -6.65 -2.11 8.44
CA ILE A 99 -6.92 -3.34 7.70
C ILE A 99 -6.05 -3.29 6.45
N ILE A 100 -5.05 -4.15 6.39
CA ILE A 100 -4.08 -4.19 5.29
C ILE A 100 -4.14 -5.54 4.58
N ASP A 101 -4.27 -5.50 3.26
CA ASP A 101 -4.08 -6.61 2.32
C ASP A 101 -3.00 -6.21 1.31
N GLY A 102 -1.92 -6.99 1.21
CA GLY A 102 -0.84 -6.75 0.24
C GLY A 102 -1.27 -7.02 -1.20
N GLY A 103 -2.09 -8.05 -1.40
CA GLY A 103 -2.59 -8.40 -2.72
C GLY A 103 -1.70 -9.42 -3.45
N LEU A 104 -1.31 -9.16 -4.69
CA LEU A 104 -0.48 -10.08 -5.49
C LEU A 104 0.93 -9.52 -5.69
N GLY A 105 1.94 -10.22 -5.22
CA GLY A 105 3.33 -9.83 -5.40
C GLY A 105 4.12 -10.16 -4.14
N ASN A 106 5.38 -9.75 -4.07
CA ASN A 106 6.18 -9.95 -2.86
C ASN A 106 6.16 -8.68 -2.03
N ASP A 107 5.19 -8.58 -1.13
CA ASP A 107 4.91 -7.33 -0.44
C ASP A 107 5.77 -7.16 0.81
N THR A 108 6.02 -5.92 1.20
CA THR A 108 6.67 -5.55 2.45
C THR A 108 5.72 -4.71 3.29
N ILE A 109 5.15 -5.30 4.33
CA ILE A 109 4.13 -4.66 5.16
C ILE A 109 4.70 -4.35 6.54
N THR A 110 4.58 -3.11 6.99
CA THR A 110 4.97 -2.70 8.34
C THR A 110 3.83 -2.97 9.32
N TYR A 111 4.15 -3.66 10.40
CA TYR A 111 3.23 -3.98 11.48
C TYR A 111 3.21 -2.88 12.56
N ASP A 112 2.02 -2.39 12.88
CA ASP A 112 1.70 -1.71 14.14
C ASP A 112 0.89 -2.62 15.09
N SER A 113 1.07 -2.41 16.39
CA SER A 113 0.33 -3.11 17.44
C SER A 113 -1.18 -2.87 17.46
N LEU A 114 -1.64 -1.79 16.85
CA LEU A 114 -3.04 -1.41 16.78
C LEU A 114 -3.75 -1.99 15.54
N ASP A 115 -3.00 -2.46 14.54
CA ASP A 115 -3.53 -3.05 13.31
C ASP A 115 -4.49 -4.19 13.62
N THR A 116 -5.64 -4.17 12.93
CA THR A 116 -6.69 -5.16 13.13
C THR A 116 -6.38 -6.43 12.33
N THR A 117 -5.94 -6.27 11.09
CA THR A 117 -5.57 -7.38 10.20
C THR A 117 -4.45 -6.96 9.27
N ILE A 118 -3.50 -7.87 9.06
CA ILE A 118 -2.51 -7.78 7.99
C ILE A 118 -2.54 -9.11 7.25
N ALA A 119 -2.85 -9.05 5.96
CA ALA A 119 -2.70 -10.15 5.01
C ALA A 119 -1.61 -9.77 4.02
N GLY A 120 -0.64 -10.67 3.80
CA GLY A 120 0.34 -10.49 2.72
C GLY A 120 -0.29 -10.71 1.35
N GLY A 121 -1.25 -11.64 1.25
CA GLY A 121 -1.92 -11.96 0.01
C GLY A 121 -1.28 -13.17 -0.67
N GLY A 122 -1.05 -13.07 -1.98
CA GLY A 122 -0.38 -14.10 -2.77
C GLY A 122 1.15 -14.03 -2.65
N ASP A 123 1.84 -14.98 -3.29
CA ASP A 123 3.29 -14.99 -3.40
C ASP A 123 4.06 -14.95 -2.05
N THR A 124 5.20 -14.27 -1.95
CA THR A 124 6.07 -14.32 -0.76
C THR A 124 6.29 -12.96 -0.13
N ASP A 125 5.63 -12.74 1.00
CA ASP A 125 5.63 -11.46 1.67
C ASP A 125 6.63 -11.35 2.83
N THR A 126 6.91 -10.11 3.19
CA THR A 126 7.75 -9.71 4.31
C THR A 126 6.95 -8.86 5.29
N LEU A 127 6.75 -9.37 6.50
CA LEU A 127 6.24 -8.57 7.61
C LEU A 127 7.40 -7.88 8.35
N VAL A 128 7.38 -6.55 8.38
CA VAL A 128 8.35 -5.71 9.09
C VAL A 128 7.78 -5.34 10.45
N VAL A 129 8.37 -5.88 11.52
CA VAL A 129 7.94 -5.58 12.90
C VAL A 129 8.90 -4.60 13.54
N ASN A 130 8.50 -3.33 13.58
CA ASN A 130 9.29 -2.24 14.14
C ASN A 130 8.97 -2.06 15.64
N GLY A 131 9.64 -2.79 16.54
CA GLY A 131 9.46 -2.53 17.97
C GLY A 131 9.92 -3.63 18.93
N THR A 132 9.49 -3.51 20.19
CA THR A 132 9.65 -4.55 21.23
C THR A 132 8.46 -5.52 21.27
N ALA A 133 7.63 -5.51 20.22
CA ALA A 133 6.52 -6.44 20.06
C ALA A 133 7.02 -7.87 20.28
N THR A 134 6.40 -8.56 21.23
CA THR A 134 6.73 -9.96 21.47
C THR A 134 6.00 -10.77 20.42
N ILE A 135 6.72 -11.17 19.37
CA ILE A 135 6.21 -12.10 18.37
C ILE A 135 6.30 -13.50 18.98
N ASP A 136 5.16 -14.00 19.48
CA ASP A 136 5.07 -15.38 19.97
C ASP A 136 4.72 -16.34 18.81
N LEU A 137 5.75 -16.88 18.18
CA LEU A 137 5.62 -17.90 17.13
C LEU A 137 5.30 -19.30 17.67
N SER A 138 5.08 -19.46 18.98
CA SER A 138 4.78 -20.77 19.58
C SER A 138 3.31 -21.17 19.53
N ALA A 139 2.41 -20.24 19.15
CA ALA A 139 1.02 -20.58 18.90
C ALA A 139 0.90 -21.53 17.70
N SER A 140 0.04 -22.56 17.82
CA SER A 140 -0.11 -23.63 16.81
C SER A 140 -0.62 -23.16 15.44
N ASP A 141 -1.24 -21.99 15.39
CA ASP A 141 -1.79 -21.41 14.19
C ASP A 141 -1.45 -19.91 14.19
N GLN A 142 -0.65 -19.50 13.20
CA GLN A 142 -0.30 -18.11 12.91
C GLN A 142 -1.02 -17.63 11.63
N SER A 143 -1.83 -18.49 11.01
CA SER A 143 -2.57 -18.27 9.76
C SER A 143 -4.02 -17.83 10.00
N GLY A 144 -4.29 -17.13 11.10
CA GLY A 144 -5.65 -16.62 11.38
C GLY A 144 -6.15 -15.54 10.40
N GLY A 145 -5.29 -15.06 9.50
CA GLY A 145 -5.66 -14.24 8.34
C GLY A 145 -6.19 -15.09 7.19
N LEU A 146 -6.90 -14.47 6.24
CA LEU A 146 -7.52 -15.13 5.09
C LEU A 146 -6.47 -15.69 4.10
N ASP A 147 -5.70 -16.70 4.49
CA ASP A 147 -4.87 -17.47 3.56
C ASP A 147 -5.82 -18.33 2.70
N ASN A 148 -6.13 -17.83 1.51
CA ASN A 148 -6.99 -18.49 0.55
C ASN A 148 -6.21 -19.67 -0.08
N ALA A 149 -6.41 -20.84 0.52
CA ALA A 149 -5.99 -22.15 0.03
C ALA A 149 -6.33 -22.42 -1.44
#